data_AF-A0A520BC27-F1
#
_entry.id   AF-A0A520BC27-F1
#
_cell.length_a   1.000
_cell.length_b   1.000
_cell.length_c   1.000
_cell.angle_alpha   90.00
_cell.angle_beta   90.00
_cell.angle_gamma   90.00
#
_symmetry.space_group_name_H-M   'P 1'
#
loop_
_entity.id
_entity.type
_entity.pdbx_description
1 polymer ?
#
loop_
_entity_poly.entity_id
_entity_poly.type
_entity_poly.pdbx_seq_one_letter_code
_entity_poly.pdbx_strand_id
1 'polypeptide(L)'
;MKTKAKFPGSSSKNCFYSDVRQKVNLHFSSNNIGTHANAAMWFKTILFLTTGLIIYLIILLVPLNLSLLAVLVISLGACCAFIGFNICHDAIHGSFSKHKEVNKMFSFVFNLVGANPYVWNITHNIVHHTYTNIPGHDEDIEVAPGLIRISENDELKKYQRYQQFYAFALYSLASLSWVLRKDYKKFFQSHVGMHENKHPPKEYFKLFFYKALYYFLFIGLPILIMSVAW
;
A
#
# COMPACT_ATOMS: atom_id res chain seq x y z
N MET A 1 25.28 13.68 -3.04
CA MET A 1 24.45 14.41 -4.01
C MET A 1 23.80 13.36 -4.91
N LYS A 2 22.47 13.15 -4.83
CA LYS A 2 21.81 12.10 -5.63
C LYS A 2 21.90 12.49 -7.12
N THR A 3 22.50 11.64 -7.93
CA THR A 3 22.68 11.88 -9.38
C THR A 3 21.31 11.97 -10.04
N LYS A 4 21.02 12.98 -10.87
CA LYS A 4 19.71 13.07 -11.52
C LYS A 4 19.56 11.92 -12.52
N ALA A 5 18.67 10.97 -12.26
CA ALA A 5 18.34 9.91 -13.22
C ALA A 5 17.83 10.54 -14.53
N LYS A 6 18.37 10.09 -15.66
CA LYS A 6 17.96 10.55 -16.99
C LYS A 6 17.23 9.41 -17.70
N PHE A 7 16.00 9.67 -18.11
CA PHE A 7 15.26 8.76 -18.97
C PHE A 7 15.54 9.12 -20.43
N PRO A 8 15.88 8.15 -21.30
CA PRO A 8 16.02 8.43 -22.72
C PRO A 8 14.71 9.02 -23.23
N GLY A 9 14.75 10.25 -23.76
CA GLY A 9 13.60 10.87 -24.39
C GLY A 9 13.18 10.09 -25.63
N SER A 10 11.95 10.34 -26.12
CA SER A 10 11.46 9.80 -27.39
C SER A 10 12.29 10.37 -28.55
N SER A 11 13.44 9.77 -28.78
CA SER A 11 14.21 9.90 -30.01
C SER A 11 13.80 8.77 -30.93
N SER A 12 13.94 8.96 -32.25
CA SER A 12 13.57 7.98 -33.27
C SER A 12 14.24 6.59 -33.11
N LYS A 13 15.24 6.45 -32.22
CA LYS A 13 15.92 5.19 -31.91
C LYS A 13 15.33 4.39 -30.75
N ASN A 14 14.49 4.99 -29.88
CA ASN A 14 13.92 4.32 -28.71
C ASN A 14 12.41 4.60 -28.56
N CYS A 15 11.61 3.85 -29.32
CA CYS A 15 10.14 3.93 -29.32
C CYS A 15 9.45 2.93 -28.37
N PHE A 16 10.20 2.17 -27.56
CA PHE A 16 9.64 1.09 -26.75
C PHE A 16 8.44 1.52 -25.89
N TYR A 17 8.56 2.62 -25.14
CA TYR A 17 7.47 3.10 -24.28
C TYR A 17 6.22 3.48 -25.08
N SER A 18 6.38 4.23 -26.18
CA SER A 18 5.25 4.63 -27.03
C SER A 18 4.61 3.42 -27.71
N ASP A 19 5.41 2.47 -28.18
CA ASP A 19 4.93 1.28 -28.87
C ASP A 19 4.15 0.36 -27.93
N VAL A 20 4.65 0.14 -26.71
CA VAL A 20 3.94 -0.63 -25.68
C VAL A 20 2.62 0.05 -25.33
N ARG A 21 2.63 1.37 -25.08
CA ARG A 21 1.42 2.12 -24.76
C ARG A 21 0.39 2.06 -25.88
N GLN A 22 0.83 2.19 -27.14
CA GLN A 22 -0.04 2.08 -28.30
C GLN A 22 -0.64 0.67 -28.40
N LYS A 23 0.17 -0.38 -28.29
CA LYS A 23 -0.29 -1.77 -28.38
C LYS A 23 -1.28 -2.13 -27.26
N VAL A 24 -1.03 -1.68 -26.03
CA VAL A 24 -1.95 -1.87 -24.89
C VAL A 24 -3.28 -1.16 -25.13
N ASN A 25 -3.26 0.11 -25.56
CA ASN A 25 -4.48 0.84 -25.87
C ASN A 25 -5.27 0.17 -27.00
N LEU A 26 -4.59 -0.26 -28.07
CA LEU A 26 -5.20 -0.98 -29.18
C LEU A 26 -5.87 -2.26 -28.69
N HIS A 27 -5.21 -3.04 -27.82
CA HIS A 27 -5.76 -4.26 -27.25
C HIS A 27 -7.09 -4.01 -26.52
N PHE A 28 -7.16 -2.99 -25.65
CA PHE A 28 -8.42 -2.65 -24.96
C PHE A 28 -9.51 -2.23 -25.94
N SER A 29 -9.19 -1.36 -26.91
CA SER A 29 -10.18 -0.87 -27.88
C SER A 29 -10.67 -1.96 -28.84
N SER A 30 -9.79 -2.82 -29.36
CA SER A 30 -10.15 -3.83 -30.36
C SER A 30 -10.95 -4.99 -29.76
N ASN A 31 -10.77 -5.25 -28.45
CA ASN A 31 -11.53 -6.27 -27.73
C ASN A 31 -12.76 -5.70 -26.99
N ASN A 32 -13.05 -4.39 -27.12
CA ASN A 32 -14.11 -3.71 -26.37
C ASN A 32 -14.02 -3.93 -24.84
N ILE A 33 -12.80 -3.97 -24.31
CA ILE A 33 -12.54 -4.15 -22.87
C ILE A 33 -12.29 -2.77 -22.26
N GLY A 34 -12.99 -2.47 -21.16
CA GLY A 34 -12.76 -1.25 -20.38
C GLY A 34 -11.43 -1.30 -19.62
N THR A 35 -10.82 -0.13 -19.39
CA THR A 35 -9.58 0.02 -18.61
C THR A 35 -9.81 0.17 -17.10
N HIS A 36 -11.07 0.05 -16.66
CA HIS A 36 -11.49 0.20 -15.26
C HIS A 36 -12.02 -1.12 -14.69
N ALA A 37 -12.37 -1.13 -13.40
CA ALA A 37 -12.89 -2.31 -12.71
C ALA A 37 -14.05 -2.97 -13.48
N ASN A 38 -13.87 -4.24 -13.79
CA ASN A 38 -14.92 -5.10 -14.34
C ASN A 38 -15.74 -5.78 -13.22
N ALA A 39 -16.70 -6.63 -13.58
CA ALA A 39 -17.56 -7.33 -12.63
C ALA A 39 -16.76 -8.16 -11.59
N ALA A 40 -15.68 -8.82 -12.01
CA ALA A 40 -14.84 -9.61 -11.11
C ALA A 40 -14.16 -8.72 -10.06
N MET A 41 -13.73 -7.52 -10.44
CA MET A 41 -13.11 -6.57 -9.52
C MET A 41 -14.11 -6.02 -8.51
N TRP A 42 -15.34 -5.72 -8.94
CA TRP A 42 -16.42 -5.32 -8.03
C TRP A 42 -16.82 -6.44 -7.08
N PHE A 43 -16.92 -7.68 -7.57
CA PHE A 43 -17.17 -8.85 -6.72
C PHE A 43 -16.08 -9.00 -5.64
N LYS A 44 -14.81 -8.95 -6.05
CA LYS A 44 -13.66 -9.02 -5.14
C LYS A 44 -13.67 -7.90 -4.09
N THR A 45 -14.08 -6.70 -4.50
CA THR A 45 -14.22 -5.54 -3.61
C THR A 45 -15.28 -5.77 -2.56
N ILE A 46 -16.49 -6.19 -2.98
CA ILE A 46 -17.59 -6.51 -2.05
C ILE A 46 -17.15 -7.62 -1.11
N LEU A 47 -16.61 -8.72 -1.65
CA LEU A 47 -16.16 -9.88 -0.89
C LEU A 47 -15.18 -9.50 0.24
N PHE A 48 -14.11 -8.74 -0.06
CA PHE A 48 -13.12 -8.42 0.96
C PHE A 48 -13.60 -7.38 1.97
N LEU A 49 -14.37 -6.37 1.54
CA LEU A 49 -14.91 -5.38 2.47
C LEU A 49 -15.95 -5.99 3.42
N THR A 50 -16.87 -6.82 2.91
CA THR A 50 -17.88 -7.48 3.74
C THR A 50 -17.25 -8.53 4.65
N THR A 51 -16.35 -9.36 4.13
CA THR A 51 -15.65 -10.37 4.93
C THR A 51 -14.82 -9.73 6.03
N GLY A 52 -14.06 -8.67 5.71
CA GLY A 52 -13.27 -7.94 6.70
C GLY A 52 -14.13 -7.32 7.79
N LEU A 53 -15.26 -6.70 7.42
CA LEU A 53 -16.21 -6.13 8.37
C LEU A 53 -16.85 -7.20 9.26
N ILE A 54 -17.29 -8.32 8.67
CA ILE A 54 -17.90 -9.44 9.42
C ILE A 54 -16.90 -10.01 10.42
N ILE A 55 -15.67 -10.32 9.99
CA ILE A 55 -14.63 -10.86 10.88
C ILE A 55 -14.35 -9.87 12.02
N TYR A 56 -14.21 -8.58 11.72
CA TYR A 56 -13.97 -7.55 12.73
C TYR A 56 -15.11 -7.47 13.76
N LEU A 57 -16.37 -7.48 13.30
CA LEU A 57 -17.53 -7.46 14.20
C LEU A 57 -17.65 -8.74 15.03
N ILE A 58 -17.33 -9.91 14.47
CA ILE A 58 -17.28 -11.17 15.23
C ILE A 58 -16.25 -11.09 16.35
N ILE A 59 -15.04 -10.59 16.04
CA ILE A 59 -13.97 -10.42 17.04
C ILE A 59 -14.42 -9.52 18.19
N LEU A 60 -15.15 -8.44 17.88
CA LEU A 60 -15.58 -7.46 18.88
C LEU A 60 -16.77 -7.92 19.73
N LEU A 61 -17.73 -8.63 19.13
CA LEU A 61 -19.06 -8.82 19.72
C LEU A 61 -19.33 -10.24 20.21
N VAL A 62 -18.55 -11.23 19.77
CA VAL A 62 -18.77 -12.64 20.11
C VAL A 62 -17.72 -13.08 21.14
N PRO A 63 -18.12 -13.79 22.21
CA PRO A 63 -17.15 -14.42 23.10
C PRO A 63 -16.43 -15.57 22.38
N LEU A 64 -15.13 -15.40 22.16
CA LEU A 64 -14.29 -16.36 21.43
C LEU A 64 -13.26 -16.99 22.36
N ASN A 65 -12.98 -18.28 22.19
CA ASN A 65 -11.79 -18.87 22.78
C ASN A 65 -10.52 -18.36 22.06
N LEU A 66 -9.37 -18.51 22.72
CA LEU A 66 -8.10 -17.96 22.24
C LEU A 66 -7.72 -18.48 20.84
N SER A 67 -7.95 -19.77 20.56
CA SER A 67 -7.61 -20.37 19.26
C SER A 67 -8.41 -19.77 18.12
N LEU A 68 -9.73 -19.63 18.30
CA LEU A 68 -10.61 -19.03 17.29
C LEU A 68 -10.33 -17.54 17.11
N LEU A 69 -10.07 -16.82 18.22
CA LEU A 69 -9.65 -15.42 18.17
C LEU A 69 -8.37 -15.25 17.36
N ALA A 70 -7.35 -16.08 17.59
CA ALA A 70 -6.09 -16.04 16.84
C ALA A 70 -6.31 -16.25 15.34
N VAL A 71 -7.13 -17.25 14.96
CA VAL A 71 -7.47 -17.51 13.55
C VAL A 71 -8.18 -16.30 12.92
N LEU A 72 -9.15 -15.71 13.61
CA LEU A 72 -9.90 -14.56 13.10
C LEU A 72 -9.03 -13.30 12.98
N VAL A 73 -8.11 -13.04 13.93
CA VAL A 73 -7.18 -11.90 13.86
C VAL A 73 -6.21 -12.05 12.69
N ILE A 74 -5.65 -13.24 12.47
CA ILE A 74 -4.80 -13.53 11.31
C ILE A 74 -5.60 -13.35 10.00
N SER A 75 -6.83 -13.87 9.96
CA SER A 75 -7.72 -13.75 8.79
C SER A 75 -8.10 -12.30 8.50
N LEU A 76 -8.33 -11.50 9.55
CA LEU A 76 -8.58 -10.07 9.42
C LEU A 76 -7.36 -9.34 8.86
N GLY A 77 -6.16 -9.64 9.35
CA GLY A 77 -4.92 -9.09 8.82
C GLY A 77 -4.72 -9.40 7.33
N ALA A 78 -4.99 -10.65 6.92
CA ALA A 78 -4.98 -11.04 5.51
C ALA A 78 -6.04 -10.28 4.68
N CYS A 79 -7.26 -10.14 5.19
CA CYS A 79 -8.31 -9.35 4.53
C CYS A 79 -7.91 -7.88 4.39
N CYS A 80 -7.33 -7.26 5.41
CA CYS A 80 -6.82 -5.89 5.35
C CYS A 80 -5.73 -5.74 4.27
N ALA A 81 -4.82 -6.70 4.16
CA ALA A 81 -3.83 -6.71 3.08
C ALA A 81 -4.51 -6.79 1.69
N PHE A 82 -5.50 -7.67 1.51
CA PHE A 82 -6.23 -7.76 0.25
C PHE A 82 -7.02 -6.49 -0.08
N ILE A 83 -7.63 -5.82 0.91
CA ILE A 83 -8.29 -4.52 0.75
C ILE A 83 -7.27 -3.48 0.27
N GLY A 84 -6.10 -3.41 0.91
CA GLY A 84 -5.03 -2.48 0.55
C GLY A 84 -4.52 -2.69 -0.88
N PHE A 85 -4.10 -3.91 -1.21
CA PHE A 85 -3.44 -4.22 -2.47
C PHE A 85 -4.36 -4.33 -3.69
N ASN A 86 -5.63 -4.65 -3.49
CA ASN A 86 -6.56 -4.80 -4.63
C ASN A 86 -7.45 -3.58 -4.76
N ILE A 87 -8.05 -3.10 -3.67
CA ILE A 87 -9.05 -2.05 -3.76
C ILE A 87 -8.38 -0.67 -3.68
N CYS A 88 -7.62 -0.44 -2.60
CA CYS A 88 -7.04 0.88 -2.33
C CYS A 88 -5.96 1.24 -3.35
N HIS A 89 -5.06 0.31 -3.67
CA HIS A 89 -4.01 0.46 -4.68
C HIS A 89 -4.57 0.98 -6.02
N ASP A 90 -5.51 0.24 -6.62
CA ASP A 90 -6.09 0.57 -7.92
C ASP A 90 -6.90 1.88 -7.86
N ALA A 91 -7.56 2.14 -6.73
CA ALA A 91 -8.27 3.39 -6.52
C ALA A 91 -7.33 4.60 -6.42
N ILE A 92 -6.17 4.47 -5.75
CA ILE A 92 -5.18 5.55 -5.63
C ILE A 92 -4.47 5.78 -6.97
N HIS A 93 -4.30 4.75 -7.80
CA HIS A 93 -3.89 4.88 -9.21
C HIS A 93 -4.97 5.51 -10.11
N GLY A 94 -6.21 5.58 -9.63
CA GLY A 94 -7.35 6.08 -10.41
C GLY A 94 -7.86 5.11 -11.47
N SER A 95 -7.38 3.86 -11.48
CA SER A 95 -7.79 2.83 -12.43
C SER A 95 -9.06 2.12 -12.00
N PHE A 96 -9.41 2.10 -10.71
CA PHE A 96 -10.57 1.36 -10.21
C PHE A 96 -11.89 1.81 -10.88
N SER A 97 -12.15 3.12 -11.01
CA SER A 97 -13.35 3.64 -11.65
C SER A 97 -13.06 4.79 -12.61
N LYS A 98 -13.93 4.99 -13.60
CA LYS A 98 -13.94 6.21 -14.42
C LYS A 98 -14.29 7.47 -13.62
N HIS A 99 -14.98 7.31 -12.49
CA HIS A 99 -15.40 8.42 -11.63
C HIS A 99 -14.38 8.68 -10.53
N LYS A 100 -13.81 9.89 -10.52
CA LYS A 100 -12.81 10.31 -9.53
C LYS A 100 -13.29 10.20 -8.09
N GLU A 101 -14.56 10.48 -7.82
CA GLU A 101 -15.11 10.39 -6.46
C GLU A 101 -15.19 8.95 -5.96
N VAL A 102 -15.44 7.97 -6.84
CA VAL A 102 -15.42 6.55 -6.47
C VAL A 102 -14.00 6.12 -6.12
N ASN A 103 -13.01 6.50 -6.93
CA ASN A 103 -11.60 6.27 -6.62
C ASN A 103 -11.18 6.91 -5.30
N LYS A 104 -11.62 8.15 -5.05
CA LYS A 104 -11.32 8.86 -3.80
C LYS A 104 -11.93 8.17 -2.58
N MET A 105 -13.17 7.68 -2.70
CA MET A 105 -13.83 6.91 -1.64
C MET A 105 -13.05 5.62 -1.32
N PHE A 106 -12.65 4.85 -2.33
CA PHE A 106 -11.89 3.62 -2.08
C PHE A 106 -10.44 3.87 -1.66
N SER A 107 -9.83 4.96 -2.11
CA SER A 107 -8.53 5.42 -1.59
C SER A 107 -8.60 5.73 -0.09
N PHE A 108 -9.75 6.24 0.37
CA PHE A 108 -9.95 6.57 1.78
C PHE A 108 -9.93 5.34 2.69
N VAL A 109 -10.44 4.21 2.21
CA VAL A 109 -10.42 2.92 2.93
C VAL A 109 -9.01 2.55 3.36
N PHE A 110 -7.98 3.04 2.64
CA PHE A 110 -6.60 2.77 2.99
C PHE A 110 -6.21 3.27 4.39
N ASN A 111 -6.80 4.38 4.84
CA ASN A 111 -6.65 4.88 6.20
C ASN A 111 -7.15 3.88 7.24
N LEU A 112 -8.26 3.20 6.96
CA LEU A 112 -8.87 2.23 7.87
C LEU A 112 -8.05 0.94 8.00
N VAL A 113 -7.18 0.64 7.03
CA VAL A 113 -6.22 -0.48 7.11
C VAL A 113 -4.81 -0.02 7.53
N GLY A 114 -4.68 1.21 8.05
CA GLY A 114 -3.49 1.71 8.72
C GLY A 114 -2.49 2.47 7.83
N ALA A 115 -2.82 2.65 6.55
CA ALA A 115 -1.98 3.29 5.55
C ALA A 115 -2.50 4.68 5.16
N ASN A 116 -1.61 5.65 4.97
CA ASN A 116 -2.01 6.98 4.52
C ASN A 116 -2.01 7.07 2.97
N PRO A 117 -3.16 7.26 2.30
CA PRO A 117 -3.22 7.29 0.83
C PRO A 117 -2.49 8.49 0.22
N TYR A 118 -2.35 9.60 0.94
CA TYR A 118 -1.59 10.77 0.47
C TYR A 118 -0.09 10.50 0.46
N VAL A 119 0.45 9.96 1.57
CA VAL A 119 1.86 9.56 1.65
C VAL A 119 2.15 8.48 0.61
N TRP A 120 1.27 7.48 0.50
CA TRP A 120 1.44 6.41 -0.46
C TRP A 120 1.42 6.89 -1.91
N ASN A 121 0.55 7.85 -2.27
CA ASN A 121 0.58 8.45 -3.60
C ASN A 121 1.91 9.16 -3.89
N ILE A 122 2.54 9.80 -2.89
CA ILE A 122 3.86 10.40 -3.06
C ILE A 122 4.94 9.33 -3.23
N THR A 123 5.02 8.38 -2.30
CA THR A 123 6.09 7.36 -2.32
C THR A 123 5.95 6.44 -3.51
N HIS A 124 4.74 5.99 -3.81
CA HIS A 124 4.49 4.99 -4.83
C HIS A 124 4.21 5.63 -6.20
N ASN A 125 3.11 6.38 -6.35
CA ASN A 125 2.68 6.88 -7.66
C ASN A 125 3.63 7.93 -8.24
N ILE A 126 4.14 8.84 -7.40
CA ILE A 126 5.03 9.90 -7.87
C ILE A 126 6.47 9.39 -7.94
N VAL A 127 6.99 8.80 -6.86
CA VAL A 127 8.42 8.44 -6.79
C VAL A 127 8.69 7.07 -7.41
N HIS A 128 8.09 5.99 -6.89
CA HIS A 128 8.34 4.63 -7.38
C HIS A 128 7.99 4.46 -8.86
N HIS A 129 6.84 4.93 -9.33
CA HIS A 129 6.49 4.80 -10.77
C HIS A 129 7.31 5.69 -11.69
N THR A 130 7.98 6.72 -11.17
CA THR A 130 8.95 7.51 -11.95
C THR A 130 10.33 6.85 -11.97
N TYR A 131 10.79 6.32 -10.84
CA TYR A 131 12.16 5.83 -10.65
C TYR A 131 12.25 4.35 -10.29
N THR A 132 11.33 3.53 -10.80
CA THR A 132 11.10 2.14 -10.35
C THR A 132 12.39 1.33 -10.26
N ASN A 133 12.66 0.77 -9.08
CA ASN A 133 13.81 -0.07 -8.78
C ASN A 133 15.19 0.59 -9.03
N ILE A 134 15.26 1.93 -9.07
CA ILE A 134 16.53 2.66 -9.19
C ILE A 134 17.07 2.99 -7.79
N PRO A 135 18.20 2.40 -7.35
CA PRO A 135 18.77 2.64 -6.03
C PRO A 135 19.06 4.12 -5.77
N GLY A 136 18.73 4.58 -4.55
CA GLY A 136 18.87 5.97 -4.14
C GLY A 136 17.76 6.91 -4.66
N HIS A 137 16.94 6.48 -5.62
CA HIS A 137 15.80 7.24 -6.12
C HIS A 137 14.46 6.67 -5.68
N ASP A 138 14.32 5.36 -5.80
CA ASP A 138 13.16 4.63 -5.34
C ASP A 138 13.33 4.25 -3.87
N GLU A 139 12.46 4.79 -3.01
CA GLU A 139 12.48 4.48 -1.60
C GLU A 139 11.57 3.28 -1.24
N ASP A 140 10.78 2.77 -2.19
CA ASP A 140 9.97 1.57 -1.98
C ASP A 140 10.80 0.28 -2.03
N ILE A 141 12.01 0.30 -2.62
CA ILE A 141 12.96 -0.82 -2.54
C ILE A 141 13.77 -0.84 -1.24
N GLU A 142 13.66 0.19 -0.39
CA GLU A 142 14.27 0.21 0.95
C GLU A 142 13.42 -0.59 1.97
N VAL A 143 13.17 -1.86 1.68
CA VAL A 143 12.35 -2.75 2.52
C VAL A 143 13.20 -3.30 3.66
N ALA A 144 12.80 -3.04 4.91
CA ALA A 144 13.53 -3.47 6.12
C ALA A 144 15.07 -3.28 5.99
N PRO A 145 15.56 -2.03 5.89
CA PRO A 145 16.94 -1.73 5.52
C PRO A 145 17.96 -2.51 6.36
N GLY A 146 18.90 -3.17 5.67
CA GLY A 146 19.92 -4.00 6.28
C GLY A 146 19.47 -5.44 6.60
N LEU A 147 18.18 -5.74 6.64
CA LEU A 147 17.66 -7.10 6.79
C LEU A 147 17.41 -7.77 5.44
N ILE A 148 16.81 -7.05 4.48
CA ILE A 148 16.58 -7.54 3.13
C ILE A 148 17.53 -6.82 2.17
N ARG A 149 18.04 -7.56 1.17
CA ARG A 149 18.86 -7.01 0.08
C ARG A 149 18.12 -7.14 -1.23
N ILE A 150 17.78 -5.99 -1.83
CA ILE A 150 17.07 -5.91 -3.11
C ILE A 150 18.02 -5.47 -4.22
N SER A 151 18.92 -4.52 -3.94
CA SER A 151 19.87 -4.03 -4.94
C SER A 151 21.20 -4.78 -4.88
N GLU A 152 21.85 -4.92 -6.03
CA GLU A 152 23.23 -5.37 -6.09
C GLU A 152 24.20 -4.40 -5.38
N ASN A 153 23.84 -3.12 -5.34
CA ASN A 153 24.62 -2.07 -4.69
C ASN A 153 24.53 -2.08 -3.16
N ASP A 154 23.58 -2.83 -2.58
CA ASP A 154 23.47 -2.96 -1.13
C ASP A 154 24.56 -3.89 -0.58
N GLU A 155 25.09 -3.57 0.60
CA GLU A 155 26.04 -4.41 1.32
C GLU A 155 25.45 -5.82 1.53
N LEU A 156 26.19 -6.85 1.08
CA LEU A 156 25.81 -8.25 1.27
C LEU A 156 26.17 -8.72 2.68
N LYS A 157 25.15 -9.10 3.45
CA LYS A 157 25.30 -9.65 4.80
C LYS A 157 25.07 -11.15 4.80
N LYS A 158 25.85 -11.89 5.63
CA LYS A 158 25.86 -13.37 5.63
C LYS A 158 24.48 -14.01 5.81
N TYR A 159 23.60 -13.42 6.61
CA TYR A 159 22.26 -13.94 6.84
C TYR A 159 21.32 -13.79 5.62
N GLN A 160 21.60 -12.87 4.68
CA GLN A 160 20.75 -12.63 3.51
C GLN A 160 20.72 -13.79 2.52
N ARG A 161 21.63 -14.76 2.62
CA ARG A 161 21.51 -16.05 1.90
C ARG A 161 20.25 -16.84 2.23
N TYR A 162 19.57 -16.49 3.32
CA TYR A 162 18.32 -17.10 3.79
C TYR A 162 17.12 -16.15 3.63
N GLN A 163 17.27 -15.01 2.95
CA GLN A 163 16.21 -14.01 2.84
C GLN A 163 14.94 -14.55 2.18
N GLN A 164 15.04 -15.53 1.29
CA GLN A 164 13.89 -16.24 0.71
C GLN A 164 12.97 -16.87 1.77
N PHE A 165 13.49 -17.18 2.97
CA PHE A 165 12.70 -17.76 4.05
C PHE A 165 12.18 -16.68 5.01
N TYR A 166 13.07 -15.82 5.52
CA TYR A 166 12.66 -14.85 6.54
C TYR A 166 11.99 -13.59 5.96
N ALA A 167 12.19 -13.26 4.67
CA ALA A 167 11.57 -12.07 4.07
C ALA A 167 10.05 -12.19 4.05
N PHE A 168 9.50 -13.40 3.86
CA PHE A 168 8.06 -13.63 3.94
C PHE A 168 7.51 -13.30 5.33
N ALA A 169 8.19 -13.78 6.39
CA ALA A 169 7.83 -13.45 7.76
C ALA A 169 7.97 -11.94 8.05
N LEU A 170 9.05 -11.29 7.59
CA LEU A 170 9.22 -9.84 7.71
C LEU A 170 8.15 -9.05 6.97
N TYR A 171 7.68 -9.55 5.83
CA TYR A 171 6.62 -8.91 5.05
C TYR A 171 5.30 -8.88 5.82
N SER A 172 5.01 -9.86 6.68
CA SER A 172 3.84 -9.82 7.57
C SER A 172 3.84 -8.62 8.52
N LEU A 173 5.01 -8.03 8.79
CA LEU A 173 5.17 -6.84 9.64
C LEU A 173 5.09 -5.53 8.83
N ALA A 174 4.87 -5.58 7.52
CA ALA A 174 4.86 -4.39 6.66
C ALA A 174 3.73 -3.42 7.06
N SER A 175 2.54 -3.93 7.39
CA SER A 175 1.41 -3.10 7.85
C SER A 175 1.74 -2.40 9.17
N LEU A 176 2.37 -3.09 10.12
CA LEU A 176 2.84 -2.51 11.37
C LEU A 176 3.90 -1.42 11.12
N SER A 177 4.85 -1.68 10.23
CA SER A 177 5.84 -0.69 9.81
C SER A 177 5.17 0.55 9.21
N TRP A 178 4.15 0.38 8.36
CA TRP A 178 3.42 1.51 7.78
C TRP A 178 2.64 2.32 8.81
N VAL A 179 1.92 1.63 9.70
CA VAL A 179 1.09 2.30 10.68
C VAL A 179 1.90 3.03 11.74
N LEU A 180 3.02 2.46 12.19
CA LEU A 180 3.81 2.99 13.30
C LEU A 180 5.01 3.85 12.86
N ARG A 181 5.52 3.68 11.63
CA ARG A 181 6.81 4.28 11.25
C ARG A 181 6.85 4.86 9.84
N LYS A 182 6.60 4.06 8.79
CA LYS A 182 6.86 4.44 7.38
C LYS A 182 6.14 5.73 7.04
N ASP A 183 4.84 5.83 7.33
CA ASP A 183 4.07 7.02 6.95
C ASP A 183 4.58 8.28 7.66
N TYR A 184 4.86 8.21 8.96
CA TYR A 184 5.44 9.34 9.69
C TYR A 184 6.82 9.71 9.15
N LYS A 185 7.72 8.73 8.99
CA LYS A 185 9.07 8.96 8.47
C LYS A 185 9.01 9.61 7.08
N LYS A 186 8.18 9.08 6.18
CA LYS A 186 8.06 9.54 4.80
C LYS A 186 7.32 10.88 4.69
N PHE A 187 6.43 11.21 5.62
CA PHE A 187 5.76 12.51 5.67
C PHE A 187 6.66 13.62 6.24
N PHE A 188 7.49 13.32 7.24
CA PHE A 188 8.33 14.35 7.90
C PHE A 188 9.74 14.50 7.31
N GLN A 189 10.20 13.57 6.47
CA GLN A 189 11.45 13.79 5.74
C GLN A 189 11.29 14.93 4.74
N SER A 190 12.37 15.70 4.51
CA SER A 190 12.33 16.82 3.57
C SER A 190 12.13 16.37 2.11
N HIS A 191 12.60 15.16 1.78
CA HIS A 191 12.49 14.59 0.44
C HIS A 191 12.15 13.09 0.51
N VAL A 192 11.31 12.64 -0.41
CA VAL A 192 11.08 11.24 -0.75
C VAL A 192 11.67 11.01 -2.13
N GLY A 193 12.78 10.30 -2.24
CA GLY A 193 13.49 10.12 -3.51
C GLY A 193 13.97 11.47 -4.04
N MET A 194 13.38 11.92 -5.16
CA MET A 194 13.59 13.24 -5.78
C MET A 194 12.41 14.20 -5.56
N HIS A 195 11.35 13.77 -4.87
CA HIS A 195 10.19 14.61 -4.55
C HIS A 195 10.47 15.39 -3.27
N GLU A 196 10.34 16.71 -3.32
CA GLU A 196 10.39 17.58 -2.13
C GLU A 196 9.04 17.54 -1.41
N ASN A 197 9.05 17.23 -0.13
CA ASN A 197 7.84 17.20 0.68
C ASN A 197 7.45 18.60 1.13
N LYS A 198 6.39 19.13 0.51
CA LYS A 198 5.69 20.34 0.93
C LYS A 198 4.21 20.03 1.13
N HIS A 199 3.85 19.68 2.35
CA HIS A 199 2.51 19.23 2.69
C HIS A 199 1.61 20.42 3.09
N PRO A 200 0.37 20.52 2.56
CA PRO A 200 -0.56 21.53 3.05
C PRO A 200 -1.09 21.16 4.44
N PRO A 201 -1.51 22.14 5.28
CA PRO A 201 -1.91 21.90 6.68
C PRO A 201 -2.96 20.79 6.87
N LYS A 202 -3.91 20.68 5.93
CA LYS A 202 -4.94 19.63 5.94
C LYS A 202 -4.38 18.21 5.97
N GLU A 203 -3.20 17.96 5.38
CA GLU A 203 -2.63 16.61 5.34
C GLU A 203 -1.94 16.23 6.66
N TYR A 204 -1.48 17.21 7.45
CA TYR A 204 -1.04 16.98 8.83
C TYR A 204 -2.20 16.51 9.68
N PHE A 205 -3.33 17.24 9.63
CA PHE A 205 -4.55 16.84 10.34
C PHE A 205 -4.99 15.42 9.96
N LYS A 206 -5.08 15.14 8.66
CA LYS A 206 -5.49 13.81 8.17
C LYS A 206 -4.53 12.71 8.64
N LEU A 207 -3.22 12.94 8.59
CA LEU A 207 -2.24 11.95 9.06
C LEU A 207 -2.53 11.55 10.51
N PHE A 208 -2.60 12.52 11.41
CA PHE A 208 -2.79 12.22 12.84
C PHE A 208 -4.21 11.73 13.14
N PHE A 209 -5.24 12.34 12.55
CA PHE A 209 -6.62 11.93 12.76
C PHE A 209 -6.85 10.48 12.34
N TYR A 210 -6.41 10.08 11.15
CA TYR A 210 -6.63 8.70 10.68
C TYR A 210 -5.76 7.67 11.38
N LYS A 211 -4.56 8.03 11.84
CA LYS A 211 -3.74 7.15 12.68
C LYS A 211 -4.38 6.95 14.05
N ALA A 212 -4.87 8.03 14.67
CA ALA A 212 -5.61 7.93 15.93
C ALA A 212 -6.89 7.12 15.77
N LEU A 213 -7.65 7.32 14.68
CA LEU A 213 -8.83 6.51 14.37
C LEU A 213 -8.47 5.03 14.21
N TYR A 214 -7.39 4.72 13.49
CA TYR A 214 -6.91 3.34 13.35
C TYR A 214 -6.53 2.72 14.70
N TYR A 215 -5.75 3.41 15.53
CA TYR A 215 -5.38 2.91 16.86
C TYR A 215 -6.61 2.75 17.75
N PHE A 216 -7.57 3.66 17.68
CA PHE A 216 -8.82 3.52 18.38
C PHE A 216 -9.58 2.27 17.91
N LEU A 217 -9.77 2.07 16.61
CA LEU A 217 -10.51 0.91 16.09
C LEU A 217 -9.82 -0.42 16.44
N PHE A 218 -8.50 -0.53 16.34
CA PHE A 218 -7.81 -1.81 16.49
C PHE A 218 -7.21 -2.07 17.87
N ILE A 219 -7.15 -1.07 18.75
CA ILE A 219 -6.62 -1.21 20.12
C ILE A 219 -7.63 -0.69 21.13
N GLY A 220 -8.02 0.59 21.03
CA GLY A 220 -8.90 1.23 22.02
C GLY A 220 -10.28 0.57 22.14
N LEU A 221 -10.96 0.38 21.02
CA LEU A 221 -12.31 -0.17 20.95
C LEU A 221 -12.35 -1.64 21.40
N PRO A 222 -11.43 -2.53 20.98
CA PRO A 222 -11.28 -3.86 21.57
C PRO A 222 -11.14 -3.83 23.08
N ILE A 223 -10.26 -3.00 23.64
CA ILE A 223 -10.06 -2.89 25.10
C ILE A 223 -11.34 -2.47 25.82
N LEU A 224 -12.13 -1.58 25.22
CA LEU A 224 -13.38 -1.08 25.81
C LEU A 224 -14.53 -2.08 25.77
N ILE A 225 -14.59 -2.95 24.75
CA ILE A 225 -15.75 -3.81 24.49
C ILE A 225 -15.48 -5.27 24.82
N MET A 226 -14.29 -5.78 24.52
CA MET A 226 -13.99 -7.20 24.66
C MET A 226 -13.59 -7.53 26.10
N SER A 227 -14.25 -8.53 26.67
CA SER A 227 -13.94 -9.09 27.99
C SER A 227 -12.84 -10.16 27.89
N VAL A 228 -11.67 -9.78 27.38
CA VAL A 228 -10.47 -10.63 27.31
C VAL A 228 -9.49 -10.19 28.42
N ALA A 229 -8.72 -11.11 28.98
CA ALA A 229 -7.61 -10.74 29.87
C ALA A 229 -6.51 -10.08 29.03
N TRP A 230 -6.42 -8.75 29.12
CA TRP A 230 -5.46 -7.90 28.41
C TRP A 230 -4.08 -7.90 29.07
#